data_AF-A0A9P0LHP4-F1
#
_entry.id   AF-A0A9P0LHP4-F1
#
_cell.length_a   1.000
_cell.length_b   1.000
_cell.length_c   1.000
_cell.angle_alpha   90.00
_cell.angle_beta   90.00
_cell.angle_gamma   90.00
#
_symmetry.space_group_name_H-M   'P 1'
#
loop_
_entity.id
_entity.type
_entity.pdbx_description
1 polymer ?
#
loop_
_entity_poly.entity_id
_entity_poly.type
_entity_poly.pdbx_seq_one_letter_code
_entity_poly.pdbx_strand_id
1 'polypeptide(L)'
;MSKESFDLLLSHLDPYLCGIGTNFRERISAEQRLVITLRFLATGESYRSLALHFRLGVATVSNIVNHTCMVIWDTMKSDYLPKPTQARGTINHNNIGPNGIFQIA
;
A
#
# COMPACT_ATOMS: atom_id res chain seq x y z
N MET A 1 -8.45 -6.21 -12.96
CA MET A 1 -7.11 -6.79 -13.16
C MET A 1 -7.28 -8.17 -13.77
N SER A 2 -6.45 -8.58 -14.74
CA SER A 2 -6.51 -9.96 -15.25
C SER A 2 -5.91 -10.93 -14.22
N LYS A 3 -6.26 -12.21 -14.34
CA LYS A 3 -5.70 -13.26 -13.46
C LYS A 3 -4.18 -13.37 -13.59
N GLU A 4 -3.66 -13.31 -14.81
CA GLU A 4 -2.22 -13.40 -15.08
C GLU A 4 -1.42 -12.29 -14.39
N SER A 5 -1.90 -11.04 -14.45
CA SER A 5 -1.26 -9.93 -13.74
C SER A 5 -1.33 -10.09 -12.22
N PHE A 6 -2.37 -10.76 -11.71
CA PHE A 6 -2.50 -11.06 -10.28
C PHE A 6 -1.48 -12.08 -9.84
N ASP A 7 -1.39 -13.19 -10.58
CA ASP A 7 -0.48 -14.28 -10.25
C ASP A 7 0.99 -13.82 -10.34
N LEU A 8 1.32 -13.01 -11.35
CA LEU A 8 2.63 -12.37 -11.45
C LEU A 8 2.92 -11.48 -10.24
N LEU A 9 2.02 -10.55 -9.91
CA LEU A 9 2.19 -9.65 -8.77
C LEU A 9 2.34 -10.45 -7.46
N LEU A 10 1.49 -11.47 -7.26
CA LEU A 10 1.55 -12.33 -6.10
C LEU A 10 2.90 -13.04 -6.01
N SER A 11 3.43 -13.59 -7.10
CA SER A 11 4.73 -14.27 -7.11
C SER A 11 5.89 -13.38 -6.65
N HIS A 12 5.84 -12.08 -6.96
CA HIS A 12 6.86 -11.12 -6.53
C HIS A 12 6.71 -10.72 -5.05
N LEU A 13 5.48 -10.67 -4.55
CA LEU A 13 5.17 -10.17 -3.21
C LEU A 13 5.10 -11.28 -2.15
N ASP A 14 4.83 -12.53 -2.54
CA ASP A 14 4.69 -13.69 -1.66
C ASP A 14 5.80 -13.82 -0.59
N PRO A 15 7.11 -13.72 -0.94
CA PRO A 15 8.18 -13.83 0.06
C PRO A 15 8.15 -12.72 1.13
N TYR A 16 7.54 -11.57 0.84
CA TYR A 16 7.47 -10.42 1.73
C TYR A 16 6.12 -10.31 2.45
N LEU A 17 5.06 -10.92 1.90
CA LEU A 17 3.71 -10.90 2.49
C LEU A 17 3.46 -12.04 3.47
N CYS A 18 4.32 -13.06 3.50
CA CYS A 18 4.29 -14.12 4.50
C CYS A 18 4.74 -13.60 5.88
N GLY A 19 3.79 -13.14 6.70
CA GLY A 19 4.08 -12.67 8.06
C GLY A 19 4.56 -13.77 9.01
N ILE A 20 5.35 -13.41 10.02
CA ILE A 20 5.72 -14.26 11.15
C ILE A 20 4.44 -14.58 11.93
N GLY A 21 3.97 -15.82 11.86
CA GLY A 21 2.79 -16.26 12.61
C GLY A 21 3.17 -16.80 13.98
N THR A 22 2.41 -16.42 14.99
CA THR A 22 2.43 -17.05 16.31
C THR A 22 1.52 -18.29 16.29
N ASN A 23 1.91 -19.35 16.99
CA ASN A 23 1.34 -20.72 16.99
C ASN A 23 -0.19 -20.88 17.22
N PHE A 24 -0.95 -19.79 17.40
CA PHE A 24 -2.33 -19.83 17.88
C PHE A 24 -3.42 -19.52 16.82
N ARG A 25 -3.07 -19.07 15.60
CA ARG A 25 -4.06 -18.78 14.55
C ARG A 25 -3.51 -19.08 13.14
N GLU A 26 -4.35 -19.65 12.28
CA GLU A 26 -4.05 -19.82 10.86
C GLU A 26 -3.69 -18.48 10.22
N ARG A 27 -2.57 -18.44 9.49
CA ARG A 27 -2.05 -17.19 8.91
C ARG A 27 -2.93 -16.79 7.73
N ILE A 28 -3.24 -15.50 7.63
CA ILE A 28 -3.86 -14.91 6.43
C ILE A 28 -2.83 -15.04 5.30
N SER A 29 -3.18 -15.74 4.22
CA SER A 29 -2.26 -16.01 3.10
C SER A 29 -1.86 -14.73 2.38
N ALA A 30 -0.73 -14.75 1.68
CA ALA A 30 -0.28 -13.62 0.85
C ALA A 30 -1.33 -13.25 -0.21
N GLU A 31 -1.97 -14.25 -0.81
CA GLU A 31 -3.09 -14.05 -1.74
C GLU A 31 -4.24 -13.27 -1.10
N GLN A 32 -4.68 -13.67 0.10
CA GLN A 32 -5.77 -12.98 0.80
C GLN A 32 -5.37 -11.54 1.14
N ARG A 33 -4.13 -11.32 1.60
CA ARG A 33 -3.61 -9.98 1.90
C ARG A 33 -3.60 -9.08 0.67
N LEU A 34 -3.20 -9.63 -0.47
CA LEU A 34 -3.19 -8.92 -1.74
C LEU A 34 -4.61 -8.57 -2.19
N VAL A 35 -5.56 -9.51 -2.10
CA VAL A 35 -6.97 -9.28 -2.45
C VAL A 35 -7.59 -8.17 -1.59
N ILE A 36 -7.37 -8.19 -0.27
CA ILE A 36 -7.87 -7.15 0.65
C ILE A 36 -7.34 -5.78 0.24
N THR A 37 -6.04 -5.70 -0.06
CA THR A 37 -5.38 -4.45 -0.43
C THR A 37 -5.85 -3.93 -1.79
N LEU A 38 -5.94 -4.79 -2.79
CA LEU A 38 -6.46 -4.41 -4.10
C LEU A 38 -7.91 -3.95 -4.03
N ARG A 39 -8.74 -4.60 -3.21
CA ARG A 39 -10.12 -4.16 -2.98
C ARG A 39 -10.16 -2.76 -2.35
N PHE A 40 -9.35 -2.51 -1.33
CA PHE A 40 -9.22 -1.19 -0.73
C PHE A 40 -8.81 -0.12 -1.77
N LEU A 41 -7.79 -0.39 -2.57
CA LEU A 41 -7.30 0.55 -3.58
C LEU A 41 -8.32 0.79 -4.70
N ALA A 42 -9.10 -0.23 -5.07
CA ALA A 42 -10.10 -0.13 -6.13
C ALA A 42 -11.38 0.60 -5.69
N THR A 43 -11.80 0.45 -4.42
CA THR A 43 -13.08 1.01 -3.94
C THR A 43 -12.93 2.25 -3.07
N GLY A 44 -11.78 2.45 -2.41
CA GLY A 44 -11.59 3.52 -1.43
C GLY A 44 -12.45 3.38 -0.16
N GLU A 45 -12.97 2.18 0.13
CA GLU A 45 -13.78 1.94 1.32
C GLU A 45 -13.01 2.17 2.62
N SER A 46 -13.72 2.56 3.69
CA SER A 46 -13.11 2.63 5.02
C SER A 46 -12.65 1.25 5.52
N TYR A 47 -11.62 1.23 6.38
CA TYR A 47 -11.15 -0.01 7.00
C TYR A 47 -12.23 -0.74 7.81
N ARG A 48 -13.23 -0.01 8.35
CA ARG A 48 -14.37 -0.63 9.06
C ARG A 48 -15.27 -1.42 8.12
N SER A 49 -15.61 -0.85 6.97
CA SER A 49 -16.39 -1.55 5.93
C SER A 49 -15.65 -2.80 5.45
N LEU A 50 -14.37 -2.64 5.15
CA LEU A 50 -13.52 -3.72 4.65
C LEU A 50 -13.36 -4.85 5.69
N ALA A 51 -13.21 -4.50 6.97
CA ALA A 51 -13.16 -5.45 8.07
C ALA A 51 -14.44 -6.30 8.18
N LEU A 52 -15.61 -5.70 7.95
CA LEU A 52 -16.88 -6.45 7.92
C LEU A 52 -16.94 -7.40 6.73
N HIS A 53 -16.52 -6.96 5.54
CA HIS A 53 -16.51 -7.79 4.33
C HIS A 53 -15.63 -9.03 4.45
N PHE A 54 -14.44 -8.91 5.08
CA PHE A 54 -13.49 -10.01 5.22
C PHE A 54 -13.56 -10.73 6.57
N ARG A 55 -14.46 -10.31 7.47
CA ARG A 55 -14.61 -10.85 8.84
C ARG A 55 -13.29 -10.80 9.64
N LEU A 56 -12.57 -9.69 9.49
CA LEU A 56 -11.30 -9.44 10.16
C LEU A 56 -11.43 -8.27 11.15
N GLY A 57 -10.49 -8.15 12.08
CA GLY A 57 -10.41 -6.95 12.93
C GLY A 57 -9.97 -5.73 12.11
N VAL A 58 -10.49 -4.55 12.44
CA VAL A 58 -10.14 -3.29 11.77
C VAL A 58 -8.62 -3.04 11.81
N ALA A 59 -7.99 -3.31 12.95
CA ALA A 59 -6.53 -3.22 13.09
C ALA A 59 -5.79 -4.19 12.17
N THR A 60 -6.29 -5.43 12.04
CA THR A 60 -5.73 -6.43 11.13
C THR A 60 -5.79 -5.97 9.69
N VAL A 61 -6.96 -5.48 9.25
CA VAL A 61 -7.13 -4.95 7.88
C VAL A 61 -6.24 -3.75 7.63
N SER A 62 -6.20 -2.78 8.55
CA SER A 62 -5.33 -1.61 8.43
C SER A 62 -3.85 -2.01 8.32
N ASN A 63 -3.40 -2.95 9.16
CA ASN A 63 -2.03 -3.47 9.09
C ASN A 63 -1.75 -4.19 7.77
N ILE A 64 -2.68 -5.00 7.28
CA ILE A 64 -2.54 -5.69 6.00
C ILE A 64 -2.41 -4.69 4.85
N VAL A 65 -3.30 -3.71 4.77
CA VAL A 65 -3.29 -2.71 3.69
C VAL A 65 -2.00 -1.90 3.72
N ASN A 66 -1.64 -1.34 4.88
CA ASN A 66 -0.43 -0.54 5.01
C ASN A 66 0.84 -1.35 4.66
N HIS A 67 0.97 -2.55 5.22
CA HIS A 67 2.12 -3.41 4.97
C HIS A 67 2.21 -3.82 3.50
N THR A 68 1.09 -4.24 2.90
CA THR A 68 1.07 -4.68 1.50
C THR A 68 1.39 -3.52 0.56
N CYS A 69 0.88 -2.32 0.81
CA CYS A 69 1.22 -1.12 0.04
C CYS A 69 2.71 -0.78 0.13
N MET A 70 3.32 -0.89 1.32
CA MET A 70 4.77 -0.67 1.49
C MET A 70 5.58 -1.70 0.70
N VAL A 71 5.23 -2.98 0.79
CA VAL A 71 5.92 -4.04 0.04
C VAL A 71 5.79 -3.81 -1.47
N ILE A 72 4.60 -3.46 -1.96
CA ILE A 72 4.38 -3.13 -3.38
C ILE A 72 5.29 -1.97 -3.80
N TRP A 73 5.32 -0.90 -3.01
CA TRP A 73 6.17 0.25 -3.28
C TRP A 73 7.65 -0.15 -3.33
N ASP A 74 8.15 -0.86 -2.32
CA ASP A 74 9.57 -1.20 -2.22
C ASP A 74 10.04 -2.17 -3.29
N THR A 75 9.19 -3.12 -3.68
CA THR A 75 9.49 -4.08 -4.74
C THR A 75 9.43 -3.47 -6.13
N MET A 76 8.42 -2.63 -6.42
CA MET A 76 8.16 -2.17 -7.79
C MET A 76 8.78 -0.80 -8.10
N LYS A 77 9.12 0.03 -7.10
CA LYS A 77 9.64 1.38 -7.37
C LYS A 77 10.93 1.40 -8.18
N SER A 78 11.77 0.38 -8.04
CA SER A 78 13.04 0.33 -8.78
C SER A 78 12.84 0.10 -10.27
N ASP A 79 11.86 -0.72 -10.62
CA ASP A 79 11.67 -1.21 -11.99
C ASP A 79 10.73 -0.31 -12.80
N TYR A 80 9.77 0.33 -12.14
CA TYR A 80 8.68 1.05 -12.81
C TYR A 80 8.70 2.57 -12.63
N LEU A 81 9.40 3.12 -11.63
CA LEU A 81 9.50 4.57 -11.44
C LEU A 81 10.81 5.09 -12.05
N PRO A 82 10.76 6.11 -12.93
CA PRO A 82 11.97 6.78 -13.37
C PRO A 82 12.66 7.42 -12.16
N LYS A 83 14.01 7.36 -12.14
CA LYS A 83 14.78 8.11 -11.15
C LYS A 83 14.33 9.57 -11.21
N PRO A 84 13.99 10.22 -10.08
CA PRO A 84 13.54 11.59 -10.11
C PRO A 84 14.64 12.47 -10.72
N THR A 85 14.46 12.83 -12.00
CA THR A 85 15.26 13.84 -12.66
C THR A 85 14.97 15.14 -11.92
N GLN A 86 16.00 15.80 -11.39
CA GLN A 86 15.88 17.10 -10.73
C GLN A 86 15.36 18.15 -11.73
N ALA A 87 14.05 18.20 -11.94
CA ALA A 87 13.41 19.18 -12.80
C ALA A 87 11.92 19.31 -12.48
N ARG A 88 11.53 19.24 -11.19
CA ARG A 88 10.26 19.82 -10.74
C ARG A 88 10.27 20.05 -9.24
N GLY A 89 10.59 21.30 -8.88
CA GLY A 89 10.52 21.95 -7.57
C GLY A 89 10.35 21.04 -6.35
N THR A 90 11.47 20.73 -5.69
CA THR A 90 11.42 20.55 -4.24
C THR A 90 10.92 21.86 -3.65
N ILE A 91 9.71 21.85 -3.09
CA ILE A 91 9.30 22.86 -2.10
C ILE A 91 10.28 22.75 -0.95
N ASN A 92 11.30 23.61 -0.95
CA ASN A 92 12.20 23.77 0.17
C ASN A 92 11.35 24.23 1.36
N HIS A 93 11.17 23.37 2.36
CA HIS A 93 10.49 23.67 3.62
C HIS A 93 11.17 24.77 4.48
N ASN A 94 12.10 25.53 3.90
CA ASN A 94 12.88 26.57 4.59
C ASN A 94 12.47 28.00 4.21
N ASN A 95 11.33 28.20 3.53
CA ASN A 95 10.78 29.54 3.30
C ASN A 95 9.30 29.60 3.71
N ILE A 96 9.04 29.32 4.99
CA ILE A 96 7.81 29.76 5.65
C ILE A 96 8.08 31.18 6.14
N GLY A 97 7.87 32.16 5.26
CA GLY A 97 7.59 33.52 5.72
C GLY A 97 6.33 33.51 6.60
N PRO A 98 6.19 34.43 7.56
CA PRO A 98 5.25 34.31 8.69
C PRO A 98 3.75 34.31 8.30
N ASN A 99 3.41 34.55 7.03
CA ASN A 99 2.05 34.80 6.59
C ASN A 99 1.68 33.87 5.42
N GLY A 100 1.53 32.58 5.70
CA GLY A 100 1.30 31.50 4.74
C GLY A 100 0.11 31.71 3.79
N ILE A 101 0.33 32.47 2.71
CA ILE A 101 -0.60 32.66 1.61
C ILE A 101 0.19 32.38 0.32
N PHE A 102 -0.14 31.28 -0.35
CA PHE A 102 0.39 30.96 -1.68
C PHE A 102 -0.20 31.97 -2.68
N GLN A 103 0.63 32.90 -3.17
CA GLN A 103 0.33 33.69 -4.36
C GLN A 103 0.58 32.82 -5.59
N ILE A 104 -0.47 32.54 -6.36
CA ILE A 104 -0.40 32.01 -7.72
C ILE A 104 -0.36 33.21 -8.67
N ALA A 105 0.61 33.21 -9.59
CA ALA A 105 0.63 34.08 -10.76
C ALA A 105 -0.41 33.60 -11.78
#